data_AF-A0A353EV08-F1
#
_entry.id   AF-A0A353EV08-F1
#
_cell.length_a   1.000
_cell.length_b   1.000
_cell.length_c   1.000
_cell.angle_alpha   90.00
_cell.angle_beta   90.00
_cell.angle_gamma   90.00
#
_symmetry.space_group_name_H-M   'P 1'
#
loop_
_entity.id
_entity.type
_entity.pdbx_description
1 polymer ?
#
loop_
_entity_poly.entity_id
_entity_poly.type
_entity_poly.pdbx_seq_one_letter_code
_entity_poly.pdbx_strand_id
1 'polypeptide(L)'
;GYDFIILDPPAFTKSRDTLRNAIKGYREINRRAMQLLRRGSYLATCSCSHFMTNTYFCQMLHNAAEDAGVGLRQIEARQQSPDHPILWNVPETDYLKFYIFQIV
;
A
#
# COMPACT_ATOMS: atom_id res chain seq x y z
N GLY A 1 9.82 15.10 -12.19
CA GLY A 1 9.96 13.85 -11.42
C GLY A 1 10.19 14.20 -9.97
N TYR A 2 9.71 13.35 -9.07
CA TYR A 2 9.84 13.52 -7.62
C TYR A 2 10.89 12.55 -7.05
N ASP A 3 11.50 12.89 -5.93
CA ASP A 3 12.46 12.02 -5.22
C ASP A 3 11.79 11.15 -4.15
N PHE A 4 10.63 11.58 -3.67
CA PHE A 4 9.85 10.84 -2.70
C PHE A 4 8.36 11.18 -2.88
N ILE A 5 7.51 10.16 -2.90
CA ILE A 5 6.05 10.30 -2.86
C ILE A 5 5.51 9.50 -1.68
N ILE A 6 4.57 10.09 -0.95
CA ILE A 6 3.84 9.45 0.15
C ILE A 6 2.36 9.34 -0.25
N LEU A 7 1.81 8.13 -0.18
CA LEU A 7 0.40 7.86 -0.39
C LEU A 7 -0.23 7.41 0.94
N ASP A 8 -1.01 8.30 1.54
CA ASP A 8 -1.83 8.03 2.73
C ASP A 8 -3.32 8.28 2.41
N PRO A 9 -3.95 7.40 1.60
CA PRO A 9 -5.34 7.59 1.23
C PRO A 9 -6.29 7.21 2.38
N PRO A 10 -7.49 7.82 2.44
CA PRO A 10 -8.54 7.32 3.32
C PRO A 10 -8.91 5.87 2.96
N ALA A 11 -9.56 5.15 3.88
CA ALA A 11 -10.01 3.79 3.61
C ALA A 11 -10.99 3.75 2.42
N PHE A 12 -10.55 3.21 1.28
CA PHE A 12 -11.38 3.06 0.07
C PHE A 12 -12.45 1.98 0.20
N THR A 13 -12.36 1.12 1.22
CA THR A 13 -13.37 0.10 1.49
C THR A 13 -13.73 0.04 2.97
N LYS A 14 -15.03 -0.07 3.24
CA LYS A 14 -15.62 -0.28 4.56
C LYS A 14 -16.34 -1.62 4.68
N SER A 15 -16.33 -2.45 3.62
CA SER A 15 -16.94 -3.78 3.61
C SER A 15 -16.21 -4.74 2.66
N ARG A 16 -16.54 -6.04 2.72
CA ARG A 16 -16.01 -7.04 1.77
C ARG A 16 -16.52 -6.82 0.35
N ASP A 17 -17.75 -6.36 0.19
CA ASP A 17 -18.38 -6.17 -1.13
C ASP A 17 -17.68 -5.08 -1.95
N THR A 18 -17.19 -4.03 -1.28
CA THR A 18 -16.48 -2.93 -1.94
C THR A 18 -14.98 -3.18 -2.14
N LEU A 19 -14.44 -4.29 -1.65
CA LEU A 19 -13.01 -4.58 -1.67
C LEU A 19 -12.43 -4.61 -3.10
N ARG A 20 -13.13 -5.25 -4.05
CA ARG A 20 -12.65 -5.33 -5.44
C ARG A 20 -12.48 -3.96 -6.09
N ASN A 21 -13.43 -3.06 -5.84
CA ASN A 21 -13.37 -1.69 -6.36
C ASN A 21 -12.28 -0.88 -5.66
N ALA A 22 -12.12 -1.05 -4.35
CA ALA A 22 -11.04 -0.42 -3.60
C ALA A 22 -9.65 -0.86 -4.10
N ILE A 23 -9.43 -2.16 -4.36
CA ILE A 23 -8.17 -2.67 -4.93
C ILE A 23 -7.83 -1.95 -6.25
N LYS A 24 -8.82 -1.74 -7.13
CA LYS A 24 -8.62 -0.99 -8.38
C LYS A 24 -8.19 0.46 -8.12
N GLY A 25 -8.84 1.13 -7.16
CA GLY A 25 -8.47 2.50 -6.77
C GLY A 25 -7.05 2.59 -6.20
N TYR A 26 -6.69 1.67 -5.30
CA TYR A 26 -5.34 1.58 -4.74
C TYR A 26 -4.29 1.29 -5.82
N ARG A 27 -4.57 0.38 -6.75
CA ARG A 27 -3.69 0.07 -7.87
C ARG A 27 -3.42 1.31 -8.72
N GLU A 28 -4.48 2.03 -9.09
CA GLU A 28 -4.36 3.19 -9.96
C GLU A 28 -3.55 4.34 -9.32
N ILE A 29 -3.79 4.66 -8.05
CA ILE A 29 -3.02 5.71 -7.37
C ILE A 29 -1.55 5.33 -7.17
N ASN A 30 -1.27 4.07 -6.82
CA ASN A 30 0.11 3.58 -6.68
C ASN A 30 0.84 3.56 -8.02
N ARG A 31 0.18 3.07 -9.09
CA ARG A 31 0.74 3.04 -10.45
C ARG A 31 1.11 4.45 -10.92
N ARG A 32 0.23 5.43 -10.73
CA ARG A 32 0.52 6.84 -11.08
C ARG A 32 1.67 7.42 -10.27
N ALA A 33 1.74 7.14 -8.97
CA ALA A 33 2.86 7.58 -8.15
C ALA A 33 4.19 6.98 -8.64
N MET A 34 4.21 5.68 -8.91
CA MET A 34 5.39 4.99 -9.45
C MET A 34 5.87 5.59 -10.79
N GLN A 35 4.94 5.96 -11.68
CA GLN A 35 5.28 6.61 -12.97
C GLN A 35 5.88 8.02 -12.82
N LEU A 36 5.59 8.72 -11.72
CA LEU A 36 6.13 10.06 -11.44
C LEU A 36 7.50 10.02 -10.73
N LEU A 37 7.86 8.86 -10.19
CA LEU A 37 9.13 8.61 -9.51
C LEU A 37 10.19 8.16 -10.52
N ARG A 38 11.42 8.61 -10.30
CA ARG A 38 12.60 8.21 -11.06
C ARG A 38 13.30 7.05 -10.35
N ARG A 39 14.13 6.29 -11.07
CA ARG A 39 14.98 5.25 -10.46
C ARG A 39 15.84 5.86 -9.35
N GLY A 40 15.89 5.18 -8.21
CA GLY A 40 16.54 5.63 -6.99
C GLY A 40 15.63 6.42 -6.04
N SER A 41 14.49 6.94 -6.52
CA SER A 41 13.49 7.62 -5.68
C SER A 41 12.71 6.64 -4.80
N TYR A 42 11.98 7.19 -3.82
CA TYR A 42 11.24 6.41 -2.85
C TYR A 42 9.71 6.56 -3.00
N LEU A 43 8.99 5.52 -2.63
CA LEU A 43 7.54 5.49 -2.46
C LEU A 43 7.22 5.00 -1.05
N ALA A 44 6.48 5.80 -0.28
CA ALA A 44 5.81 5.33 0.93
C ALA A 44 4.32 5.22 0.64
N THR A 45 3.70 4.09 0.97
CA THR A 45 2.30 3.84 0.63
C THR A 45 1.64 2.96 1.69
N CYS A 46 0.38 3.25 2.00
CA CYS A 46 -0.32 2.56 3.07
C CYS A 46 -1.79 2.24 2.75
N SER A 47 -2.37 1.40 3.58
CA SER A 47 -3.81 1.20 3.67
C SER A 47 -4.20 0.98 5.13
N CYS A 48 -5.21 1.72 5.59
CA CYS A 48 -5.79 1.63 6.93
C CYS A 48 -7.10 0.81 6.98
N SER A 49 -7.42 0.04 5.94
CA SER A 49 -8.64 -0.79 5.91
C SER A 49 -8.33 -2.23 6.31
N HIS A 50 -9.02 -2.76 7.32
CA HIS A 50 -8.90 -4.17 7.71
C HIS A 50 -9.24 -5.13 6.55
N PHE A 51 -10.26 -4.81 5.74
CA PHE A 51 -10.64 -5.65 4.59
C PHE A 51 -9.56 -5.72 3.51
N MET A 52 -8.71 -4.69 3.41
CA MET A 52 -7.51 -4.74 2.59
C MET A 52 -6.44 -5.50 3.35
N THR A 53 -6.47 -6.84 3.32
CA THR A 53 -5.44 -7.64 4.01
C THR A 53 -4.04 -7.36 3.46
N ASN A 54 -2.99 -7.68 4.24
CA ASN A 54 -1.61 -7.51 3.78
C ASN A 54 -1.36 -8.25 2.44
N THR A 55 -1.90 -9.46 2.29
CA THR A 55 -1.82 -10.23 1.04
C THR A 55 -2.41 -9.47 -0.15
N TYR A 56 -3.62 -8.91 -0.01
CA TYR A 56 -4.22 -8.12 -1.08
C TYR A 56 -3.45 -6.85 -1.38
N PHE A 57 -2.92 -6.18 -0.35
CA PHE A 57 -2.14 -4.97 -0.50
C PHE A 57 -0.83 -5.23 -1.26
N CYS A 58 -0.06 -6.25 -0.86
CA CYS A 58 1.17 -6.64 -1.56
C CYS A 58 0.91 -7.05 -3.01
N GLN A 59 -0.12 -7.86 -3.26
CA GLN A 59 -0.48 -8.24 -4.65
C GLN A 59 -0.85 -7.02 -5.49
N MET A 60 -1.58 -6.06 -4.91
CA MET A 60 -1.93 -4.81 -5.56
C MET A 60 -0.67 -3.99 -5.90
N LEU A 61 0.29 -3.89 -4.98
CA LEU A 61 1.56 -3.19 -5.20
C LEU A 61 2.39 -3.83 -6.31
N HIS A 62 2.48 -5.16 -6.34
CA HIS A 62 3.13 -5.90 -7.43
C HIS A 62 2.50 -5.58 -8.78
N ASN A 63 1.18 -5.69 -8.86
CA ASN A 63 0.46 -5.40 -10.10
C ASN A 63 0.61 -3.93 -10.54
N ALA A 64 0.65 -2.99 -9.59
CA ALA A 64 0.87 -1.57 -9.88
C ALA A 64 2.29 -1.29 -10.39
N ALA A 65 3.30 -1.98 -9.85
CA ALA A 65 4.68 -1.88 -10.29
C ALA A 65 4.88 -2.45 -11.70
N GLU A 66 4.26 -3.61 -11.98
CA GLU A 66 4.23 -4.21 -13.32
C GLU A 66 3.60 -3.25 -14.35
N ASP A 67 2.44 -2.68 -14.05
CA ASP A 67 1.78 -1.70 -14.94
C ASP A 67 2.59 -0.41 -15.11
N ALA A 68 3.35 -0.01 -14.09
CA ALA A 68 4.21 1.18 -14.15
C ALA A 68 5.55 0.89 -14.85
N GLY A 69 5.90 -0.38 -15.09
CA GLY A 69 7.16 -0.79 -15.71
C GLY A 69 8.38 -0.54 -14.83
N VAL A 70 8.24 -0.64 -13.50
CA VAL A 70 9.32 -0.38 -12.53
C VAL A 70 9.58 -1.57 -11.61
N GLY A 71 10.81 -1.72 -11.13
CA GLY A 71 11.12 -2.60 -10.01
C GLY A 71 10.90 -1.91 -8.68
N LEU A 72 10.47 -2.67 -7.67
CA LEU A 72 10.39 -2.20 -6.29
C LEU A 72 11.42 -2.94 -5.44
N ARG A 73 12.28 -2.20 -4.74
CA ARG A 73 13.10 -2.72 -3.65
C ARG A 73 12.44 -2.35 -2.33
N GLN A 74 12.00 -3.35 -1.56
CA GLN A 74 11.44 -3.10 -0.23
C GLN A 74 12.54 -2.58 0.70
N ILE A 75 12.30 -1.41 1.27
CA ILE A 75 13.15 -0.80 2.29
C ILE A 75 12.60 -1.16 3.66
N GLU A 76 11.29 -0.98 3.85
CA GLU A 76 10.61 -1.35 5.10
C GLU A 76 9.18 -1.83 4.84
N ALA A 77 8.73 -2.74 5.70
CA ALA A 77 7.33 -3.07 5.92
C ALA A 77 7.02 -2.78 7.39
N ARG A 78 6.02 -1.94 7.64
CA ARG A 78 5.62 -1.47 8.96
C ARG A 78 4.12 -1.75 9.17
N GLN A 79 3.73 -1.68 10.42
CA GLN A 79 2.36 -1.85 10.90
C GLN A 79 2.02 -0.74 11.90
N GLN A 80 0.82 -0.80 12.48
CA GLN A 80 0.40 0.06 13.58
C GLN A 80 1.38 0.09 14.76
N SER A 81 1.47 1.26 15.40
CA SER A 81 2.35 1.53 16.53
C SER A 81 1.89 0.85 17.82
N PRO A 82 2.75 0.73 18.84
CA PRO A 82 2.42 0.00 20.08
C PRO A 82 1.22 0.55 20.87
N ASP A 83 0.84 1.81 20.68
CA ASP A 83 -0.37 2.43 21.25
C ASP A 83 -1.66 1.98 20.55
N HIS A 84 -1.55 1.26 19.42
CA HIS A 84 -2.64 0.63 18.68
C HIS A 84 -2.37 -0.87 18.55
N PRO A 85 -2.50 -1.66 19.63
CA PRO A 85 -2.09 -3.07 19.62
C PRO A 85 -2.94 -3.93 18.68
N ILE A 86 -2.30 -4.93 18.06
CA ILE A 86 -2.96 -6.00 17.31
C ILE A 86 -3.26 -7.16 18.26
N LEU A 87 -4.53 -7.52 18.37
CA LEU A 87 -4.99 -8.67 19.12
C LEU A 87 -5.08 -9.87 18.17
N TRP A 88 -4.30 -10.92 18.42
CA TRP A 88 -4.22 -12.08 17.53
C TRP A 88 -5.52 -12.88 17.43
N ASN A 89 -6.37 -12.79 18.45
CA ASN A 89 -7.71 -13.38 18.46
C ASN A 89 -8.79 -12.46 17.89
N VAL A 90 -8.46 -11.22 17.50
CA VAL A 90 -9.37 -10.24 16.90
C VAL A 90 -8.72 -9.69 15.63
N PRO A 91 -8.78 -10.41 14.49
CA PRO A 91 -8.13 -10.04 13.24
C PRO A 91 -8.46 -8.62 12.76
N GLU A 92 -9.64 -8.10 13.10
CA GLU A 92 -10.10 -6.74 12.79
C GLU A 92 -9.19 -5.65 13.33
N THR A 93 -8.41 -5.94 14.38
CA THR A 93 -7.44 -5.01 14.96
C THR A 93 -6.18 -4.84 14.10
N ASP A 94 -5.87 -5.78 13.20
CA ASP A 94 -4.84 -5.63 12.18
C ASP A 94 -5.44 -4.92 10.96
N TYR A 95 -5.25 -3.61 10.89
CA TYR A 95 -5.83 -2.78 9.83
C TYR A 95 -4.82 -1.88 9.12
N LEU A 96 -3.66 -1.57 9.69
CA LEU A 96 -2.67 -0.68 9.05
C LEU A 96 -1.56 -1.47 8.38
N LYS A 97 -1.44 -1.31 7.05
CA LYS A 97 -0.29 -1.77 6.27
C LYS A 97 0.47 -0.56 5.78
N PHE A 98 1.77 -0.51 5.97
CA PHE A 98 2.61 0.59 5.52
C PHE A 98 3.90 0.05 4.93
N TYR A 99 4.22 0.44 3.69
CA TYR A 99 5.43 0.00 3.01
C TYR A 99 6.23 1.18 2.50
N ILE A 100 7.55 1.04 2.56
CA ILE A 100 8.51 1.95 1.93
C ILE A 100 9.29 1.15 0.87
N PHE A 101 9.27 1.65 -0.36
CA PHE A 101 10.02 1.09 -1.48
C PHE A 101 10.98 2.12 -2.07
N GLN A 102 12.08 1.62 -2.64
CA GLN A 102 12.89 2.35 -3.61
C GLN A 102 12.56 1.84 -5.02
N ILE A 103 12.44 2.76 -5.98
CA ILE A 103 12.26 2.44 -7.41
C ILE A 103 13.60 1.98 -8.00
N VAL A 104 13.65 0.79 -8.62
CA VAL A 104 14.86 0.20 -9.22
C VAL A 104 14.66 -0.21 -10.68
#